data_AF-A0A453LHA6-F1
#
_entry.id   AF-A0A453LHA6-F1
#
_cell.length_a   1.000
_cell.length_b   1.000
_cell.length_c   1.000
_cell.angle_alpha   90.00
_cell.angle_beta   90.00
_cell.angle_gamma   90.00
#
_symmetry.space_group_name_H-M   'P 1'
#
loop_
_entity.id
_entity.type
_entity.pdbx_description
1 polymer ?
#
loop_
_entity_poly.entity_id
_entity_poly.type
_entity_poly.pdbx_seq_one_letter_code
_entity_poly.pdbx_strand_id
1 'polypeptide(L)'
;MGMKDSGGELVELKGGIQDCTIQGLNTGTLDLQVNGWGHKAKLEGEEKEIYTEKGMGAVKWVPATSGQAVTWYKRYFDEPDGDDPVVLDMTSMCKGMIFVNGEGMGRYWTSFITPGKVASQAV
;
A
#
# COMPACT_ATOMS: atom_id res chain seq x y z
N MET A 1 -4.18 -0.95 6.56
CA MET A 1 -5.19 -1.50 7.47
C MET A 1 -4.80 -1.02 8.85
N GLY A 2 -5.71 -0.34 9.55
CA GLY A 2 -5.40 0.23 10.87
C GLY A 2 -5.22 -0.85 11.93
N MET A 3 -4.85 -0.45 13.14
CA MET A 3 -4.88 -1.31 14.31
C MET A 3 -6.32 -1.48 14.81
N LYS A 4 -6.61 -2.58 15.50
CA LYS A 4 -7.90 -2.76 16.17
C LYS A 4 -8.04 -1.71 17.27
N ASP A 5 -9.20 -1.07 17.33
CA ASP A 5 -9.47 0.07 18.21
C ASP A 5 -10.51 -0.23 19.31
N SER A 6 -11.05 -1.45 19.34
CA SER A 6 -12.15 -1.85 20.23
C SER A 6 -12.13 -3.33 20.62
N GLY A 7 -12.62 -3.66 21.82
CA GLY A 7 -12.66 -5.02 22.39
C GLY A 7 -11.62 -5.28 23.47
N GLY A 8 -11.64 -6.48 24.09
CA GLY A 8 -10.62 -6.91 25.05
C GLY A 8 -9.30 -7.31 24.38
N GLU A 9 -8.22 -7.35 25.16
CA GLU A 9 -6.89 -7.87 24.76
C GLU A 9 -6.31 -7.24 23.47
N LEU A 10 -6.62 -5.95 23.23
CA LEU A 10 -6.17 -5.21 22.04
C LEU A 10 -4.65 -5.24 21.85
N VAL A 11 -3.90 -5.29 22.95
CA VAL A 11 -2.43 -5.30 22.99
C VAL A 11 -1.82 -6.63 22.52
N GLU A 12 -2.59 -7.72 22.49
CA GLU A 12 -2.09 -9.04 22.13
C GLU A 12 -2.23 -9.35 20.64
N LEU A 13 -2.91 -8.49 19.88
CA LEU A 13 -3.09 -8.65 18.45
C LEU A 13 -1.79 -8.37 17.70
N LYS A 14 -1.16 -9.44 17.24
CA LYS A 14 0.04 -9.39 16.42
C LYS A 14 -0.32 -9.23 14.95
N GLY A 15 0.33 -8.28 14.30
CA GLY A 15 0.39 -8.20 12.84
C GLY A 15 1.55 -9.00 12.28
N GLY A 16 1.47 -9.38 11.00
CA GLY A 16 2.56 -10.05 10.29
C GLY A 16 2.47 -11.58 10.31
N ILE A 17 3.53 -12.22 9.80
CA ILE A 17 3.61 -13.68 9.66
C ILE A 17 3.97 -14.29 11.02
N GLN A 18 3.17 -15.24 11.51
CA GLN A 18 3.41 -15.95 12.77
C GLN A 18 3.91 -17.38 12.53
N ASP A 19 3.35 -18.08 11.54
CA ASP A 19 3.71 -19.46 11.18
C ASP A 19 3.94 -19.56 9.67
N CYS A 20 4.93 -20.36 9.25
CA CYS A 20 5.25 -20.54 7.84
C CYS A 20 5.84 -21.94 7.60
N THR A 21 5.12 -22.78 6.87
CA THR A 21 5.54 -24.15 6.54
C THR A 21 5.37 -24.44 5.06
N ILE A 22 6.25 -25.25 4.47
CA ILE A 22 6.10 -25.79 3.12
C ILE A 22 5.72 -27.26 3.24
N GLN A 23 4.60 -27.64 2.64
CA GLN A 23 4.11 -29.03 2.60
C GLN A 23 4.34 -29.63 1.21
N GLY A 24 4.26 -30.97 1.11
CA GLY A 24 4.31 -31.69 -0.17
C GLY A 24 5.72 -31.90 -0.73
N LEU A 25 6.76 -31.75 0.10
CA LEU A 25 8.12 -32.12 -0.29
C LEU A 25 8.32 -33.63 -0.10
N ASN A 26 9.24 -34.21 -0.87
CA ASN A 26 9.65 -35.62 -0.69
C ASN A 26 10.23 -35.89 0.72
N THR A 27 10.65 -34.83 1.42
CA THR A 27 11.19 -34.87 2.80
C THR A 27 10.13 -34.60 3.86
N GLY A 28 8.85 -34.51 3.50
CA GLY A 28 7.75 -34.18 4.41
C GLY A 28 7.43 -32.69 4.47
N THR A 29 7.07 -32.20 5.65
CA THR A 29 6.79 -30.77 5.89
C THR A 29 8.06 -30.07 6.35
N LEU A 30 8.42 -28.99 5.67
CA LEU A 30 9.51 -28.12 6.05
C LEU A 30 8.95 -26.95 6.87
N ASP A 31 9.40 -26.85 8.11
CA ASP A 31 9.15 -25.69 8.95
C ASP A 31 10.18 -24.59 8.66
N LEU A 32 9.70 -23.40 8.28
CA LEU A 32 10.55 -22.25 7.97
C LEU A 32 10.76 -21.34 9.19
N GLN A 33 10.13 -21.61 10.34
CA GLN A 33 10.29 -20.81 11.56
C GLN A 33 11.72 -20.83 12.08
N VAL A 34 12.45 -21.93 11.87
CA VAL A 34 13.84 -22.12 12.30
C VAL A 34 14.88 -21.49 11.36
N ASN A 35 14.44 -20.90 10.25
CA ASN A 35 15.33 -20.26 9.29
C ASN A 35 15.72 -18.83 9.71
N GLY A 36 16.76 -18.27 9.08
CA GLY A 36 17.09 -16.84 9.25
C GLY A 36 16.07 -15.95 8.55
N TRP A 37 15.46 -15.02 9.31
CA TRP A 37 14.49 -14.05 8.79
C TRP A 37 15.08 -12.64 8.75
N GLY A 38 14.78 -11.91 7.67
CA GLY A 38 15.11 -10.50 7.52
C GLY A 38 13.85 -9.64 7.47
N HIS A 39 13.91 -8.44 8.06
CA HIS A 39 12.81 -7.48 8.07
C HIS A 39 13.24 -6.16 7.43
N LYS A 40 12.43 -5.64 6.51
CA LYS A 40 12.51 -4.26 6.02
C LYS A 40 11.19 -3.55 6.33
N ALA A 41 11.25 -2.55 7.21
CA ALA A 41 10.05 -1.92 7.76
C ALA A 41 9.33 -0.97 6.77
N LYS A 42 10.08 -0.39 5.81
CA LYS A 42 9.56 0.60 4.86
C LYS A 42 9.77 0.15 3.43
N LEU A 43 8.92 0.63 2.53
CA LEU A 43 9.16 0.54 1.10
C LEU A 43 10.31 1.47 0.72
N GLU A 44 11.08 1.09 -0.31
CA GLU A 44 12.21 1.89 -0.80
C GLU A 44 11.82 3.33 -1.15
N GLY A 45 10.64 3.53 -1.75
CA GLY A 45 10.13 4.86 -2.07
C GLY A 45 9.71 5.68 -0.83
N GLU A 46 9.27 5.02 0.24
CA GLU A 46 8.98 5.69 1.52
C GLU A 46 10.28 6.10 2.21
N GLU A 47 11.30 5.23 2.18
CA GLU A 47 12.63 5.53 2.74
C GLU A 47 13.31 6.71 2.04
N LYS A 48 13.11 6.84 0.73
CA LYS A 48 13.60 7.97 -0.08
C LYS A 48 12.66 9.17 -0.10
N GLU A 49 11.51 9.08 0.56
CA GLU A 49 10.48 10.12 0.62
C GLU A 49 10.12 10.68 -0.78
N ILE A 50 9.97 9.79 -1.77
CA ILE A 50 9.80 10.19 -3.19
C ILE A 50 8.45 10.86 -3.50
N TYR A 51 7.59 11.00 -2.50
CA TYR A 51 6.38 11.81 -2.53
C TYR A 51 6.63 13.30 -2.23
N THR A 52 7.84 13.66 -1.79
CA THR A 52 8.26 15.06 -1.57
C THR A 52 8.98 15.63 -2.78
N GLU A 53 9.01 16.97 -2.92
CA GLU A 53 9.72 17.63 -4.02
C GLU A 53 11.20 17.25 -4.09
N LYS A 54 11.86 17.23 -2.93
CA LYS A 54 13.28 16.84 -2.81
C LYS A 54 13.50 15.36 -3.12
N GLY A 55 12.67 14.47 -2.57
CA GLY A 55 12.81 13.02 -2.73
C GLY A 55 12.53 12.55 -4.16
N MET A 56 11.65 13.24 -4.89
CA MET A 56 11.35 12.91 -6.29
C MET A 56 12.59 12.90 -7.20
N GLY A 57 13.61 13.70 -6.88
CA GLY A 57 14.88 13.75 -7.62
C GLY A 57 15.83 12.58 -7.35
N ALA A 58 15.56 11.75 -6.33
CA ALA A 58 16.43 10.65 -5.92
C ALA A 58 16.26 9.37 -6.77
N VAL A 59 15.29 9.34 -7.69
CA VAL A 59 14.99 8.18 -8.53
C VAL A 59 14.77 8.56 -9.98
N LYS A 60 15.05 7.61 -10.89
CA LYS A 60 14.76 7.76 -12.31
C LYS A 60 13.31 7.35 -12.58
N TRP A 61 12.51 8.31 -13.02
CA TRP A 61 11.13 8.08 -13.44
C TRP A 61 11.09 7.60 -14.90
N VAL A 62 10.15 6.71 -15.20
CA VAL A 62 9.89 6.17 -16.54
C VAL A 62 8.41 6.32 -16.88
N PRO A 63 8.03 6.24 -18.17
CA PRO A 63 6.62 6.24 -18.56
C PRO A 63 5.84 5.15 -17.81
N ALA A 64 4.64 5.51 -17.35
CA ALA A 64 3.81 4.63 -16.54
C ALA A 64 3.37 3.39 -17.32
N THR A 65 3.39 2.24 -16.66
CA THR A 65 2.84 0.97 -17.15
C THR A 65 1.78 0.45 -16.19
N SER A 66 0.83 -0.32 -16.69
CA SER A 66 -0.21 -0.96 -15.90
C SER A 66 0.18 -2.40 -15.53
N GLY A 67 -0.49 -2.95 -14.51
CA GLY A 67 -0.35 -4.35 -14.11
C GLY A 67 0.92 -4.67 -13.31
N GLN A 68 1.70 -3.68 -12.91
CA GLN A 68 2.85 -3.87 -12.02
C GLN A 68 2.44 -3.72 -10.56
N ALA A 69 2.89 -4.65 -9.73
CA ALA A 69 2.67 -4.60 -8.28
C ALA A 69 3.68 -3.65 -7.62
N VAL A 70 3.25 -2.94 -6.57
CA VAL A 70 4.10 -2.08 -5.73
C VAL A 70 4.86 -1.03 -6.57
N THR A 71 4.12 -0.23 -7.32
CA THR A 71 4.66 0.80 -8.22
C THR A 71 4.32 2.20 -7.73
N TRP A 72 5.31 3.09 -7.78
CA TRP A 72 5.12 4.51 -7.52
C TRP A 72 4.78 5.24 -8.83
N TYR A 73 3.69 5.98 -8.80
CA TYR A 73 3.28 6.85 -9.90
C TYR A 73 3.37 8.30 -9.45
N LYS A 74 3.67 9.19 -10.40
CA LYS A 74 3.60 10.63 -10.19
C LYS A 74 2.91 11.30 -11.37
N ARG A 75 2.28 12.43 -11.08
CA ARG A 75 1.67 13.31 -12.08
C ARG A 75 1.63 14.72 -11.54
N TYR A 76 1.77 15.69 -12.42
CA TYR A 76 1.46 17.10 -12.15
C TYR A 76 0.11 17.44 -12.76
N PHE A 77 -0.65 18.26 -12.06
CA PHE A 77 -1.93 18.79 -12.49
C PHE A 77 -2.08 20.22 -11.95
N ASP A 78 -2.81 21.06 -12.67
CA ASP A 78 -3.12 22.41 -12.22
C ASP A 78 -4.29 22.37 -11.23
N GLU A 79 -4.34 23.34 -10.32
CA GLU A 79 -5.45 23.49 -9.38
C GLU A 79 -6.77 23.69 -10.16
N PRO A 80 -7.83 22.92 -9.86
CA PRO A 80 -9.12 23.11 -10.50
C PRO A 80 -9.75 24.45 -10.07
N ASP A 81 -10.45 25.12 -10.99
CA ASP A 81 -11.14 26.37 -10.70
C ASP A 81 -12.36 26.16 -9.77
N GLY A 82 -12.59 27.11 -8.86
CA GLY A 82 -13.76 27.15 -7.97
C GLY A 82 -13.47 26.74 -6.53
N ASP A 83 -14.51 26.70 -5.71
CA ASP A 83 -14.43 26.41 -4.26
C ASP A 83 -15.03 25.03 -3.90
N ASP A 84 -15.41 24.24 -4.89
CA ASP A 84 -16.03 22.94 -4.68
C ASP A 84 -15.01 21.91 -4.16
N PRO A 85 -15.43 20.93 -3.33
CA PRO A 85 -14.55 19.87 -2.87
C PRO A 85 -13.98 19.04 -4.03
N VAL A 86 -12.68 18.74 -3.96
CA VAL A 86 -11.96 17.97 -4.99
C VAL A 86 -11.65 16.57 -4.48
N VAL A 87 -11.78 15.59 -5.36
CA VAL A 87 -11.52 14.17 -5.10
C VAL A 87 -10.62 13.56 -6.17
N LEU A 88 -9.95 12.45 -5.84
CA LEU A 88 -9.07 11.73 -6.76
C LEU A 88 -9.70 10.38 -7.10
N ASP A 89 -10.19 10.22 -8.32
CA ASP A 89 -10.76 8.96 -8.78
C ASP A 89 -9.67 7.88 -8.94
N MET A 90 -9.65 6.95 -7.98
CA MET A 90 -8.73 5.82 -7.95
C MET A 90 -9.36 4.52 -8.48
N THR A 91 -10.51 4.58 -9.15
CA THR A 91 -11.27 3.39 -9.62
C THR A 91 -10.44 2.47 -10.52
N SER A 92 -9.53 3.04 -11.32
CA SER A 92 -8.63 2.27 -12.20
C SER A 92 -7.44 1.61 -11.47
N MET A 93 -7.20 1.99 -10.21
CA MET A 93 -6.12 1.49 -9.37
C MET A 93 -6.63 0.29 -8.53
N CYS A 94 -5.79 -0.24 -7.63
CA CYS A 94 -6.14 -1.39 -6.79
C CYS A 94 -6.12 -1.06 -5.29
N LYS A 95 -4.94 -0.74 -4.77
CA LYS A 95 -4.69 -0.46 -3.35
C LYS A 95 -3.42 0.36 -3.23
N GLY A 96 -3.43 1.38 -2.37
CA GLY A 96 -2.24 2.17 -2.12
C GLY A 96 -2.44 3.34 -1.19
N MET A 97 -1.51 4.28 -1.30
CA MET A 97 -1.46 5.56 -0.59
C MET A 97 -1.48 6.69 -1.62
N ILE A 98 -2.05 7.83 -1.24
CA ILE A 98 -2.03 9.05 -2.04
C ILE A 98 -1.23 10.11 -1.31
N PHE A 99 -0.43 10.85 -2.08
CA PHE A 99 0.28 12.03 -1.62
C PHE A 99 0.02 13.19 -2.59
N VAL A 100 -0.23 14.38 -2.07
CA VAL A 100 -0.39 15.62 -2.84
C VAL A 100 0.52 16.67 -2.21
N ASN A 101 1.41 17.25 -3.00
CA ASN A 101 2.38 18.26 -2.53
C ASN A 101 3.19 17.83 -1.29
N GLY A 102 3.54 16.54 -1.21
CA GLY A 102 4.27 15.97 -0.07
C GLY A 102 3.39 15.50 1.10
N GLU A 103 2.10 15.88 1.12
CA GLU A 103 1.17 15.56 2.20
C GLU A 103 0.40 14.27 1.94
N GLY A 104 0.27 13.42 2.95
CA GLY A 104 -0.43 12.14 2.86
C GLY A 104 -1.94 12.30 2.91
N MET A 105 -2.62 12.13 1.77
CA MET A 105 -4.09 12.25 1.68
C MET A 105 -4.83 11.01 2.20
N GLY A 106 -4.12 9.89 2.35
CA GLY A 106 -4.64 8.68 2.96
C GLY A 106 -4.49 7.43 2.09
N ARG A 107 -5.26 6.40 2.46
CA ARG A 107 -5.27 5.07 1.84
C ARG A 107 -6.46 4.93 0.90
N TYR A 108 -6.24 4.32 -0.27
CA TYR A 108 -7.32 3.85 -1.13
C TYR A 108 -7.26 2.32 -1.27
N TRP A 109 -8.41 1.69 -1.47
CA TRP A 109 -8.50 0.26 -1.73
C TRP A 109 -9.76 -0.06 -2.55
N THR A 110 -9.64 0.12 -3.87
CA THR A 110 -10.71 -0.06 -4.84
C THR A 110 -10.95 -1.52 -5.22
N SER A 111 -9.93 -2.37 -5.12
CA SER A 111 -10.08 -3.82 -5.35
C SER A 111 -10.77 -4.56 -4.20
N PHE A 112 -11.05 -3.89 -3.09
CA PHE A 112 -11.91 -4.44 -2.04
C PHE A 112 -13.36 -4.16 -2.39
N ILE A 113 -14.00 -5.18 -2.97
CA ILE A 113 -15.34 -5.04 -3.54
C ILE A 113 -16.37 -5.54 -2.54
N THR A 114 -17.44 -4.76 -2.35
CA THR A 114 -18.62 -5.17 -1.60
C THR A 114 -19.34 -6.34 -2.29
N PRO A 115 -20.23 -7.08 -1.60
CA PRO A 115 -21.06 -8.10 -2.24
C PRO A 115 -21.85 -7.58 -3.45
N GLY A 116 -22.20 -6.28 -3.46
CA GLY A 116 -22.88 -5.60 -4.57
C GLY A 116 -21.98 -5.23 -5.76
N LYS A 117 -20.74 -5.72 -5.82
CA LYS A 117 -19.75 -5.41 -6.86
C LYS A 117 -19.31 -3.94 -6.95
N VAL A 118 -19.48 -3.18 -5.87
CA VAL A 118 -19.03 -1.78 -5.77
C VAL A 118 -17.74 -1.71 -4.95
N ALA A 119 -16.76 -0.95 -5.41
CA ALA A 119 -15.51 -0.71 -4.69
C ALA A 119 -15.79 0.03 -3.37
N SER A 120 -15.19 -0.43 -2.27
CA SER A 120 -15.45 0.12 -0.94
C SER A 120 -14.81 1.50 -0.69
N GLN A 121 -13.77 1.84 -1.45
CA GLN A 121 -12.94 3.04 -1.26
C GLN A 121 -12.45 3.59 -2.62
N ALA A 122 -13.38 3.92 -3.52
CA ALA A 122 -13.11 4.42 -4.87
C ALA A 122 -13.39 5.91 -5.10
N VAL A 123 -13.50 6.70 -4.03
CA VAL A 123 -13.80 8.13 -4.12
C VAL A 123 -12.54 8.95 -3.92
#